data_AF-D4F3A5-F1
#
_entry.id   AF-D4F3A5-F1
#
_cell.length_a   1.000
_cell.length_b   1.000
_cell.length_c   1.000
_cell.angle_alpha   90.00
_cell.angle_beta   90.00
_cell.angle_gamma   90.00
#
_symmetry.space_group_name_H-M   'P 1'
#
loop_
_entity.id
_entity.type
_entity.pdbx_description
1 polymer ?
#
loop_
_entity_poly.entity_id
_entity_poly.type
_entity_poly.pdbx_seq_one_letter_code
_entity_poly.pdbx_strand_id
1 'polypeptide(L)'
;PAVLTRLGMTISDSSRPQGTIAVKYKEPSSSTWESLGVSAPDLANGDYKIQVGDLDNRTSLQFLDSKGQPLTQARNDALVKVFQAAFARP
;
A
#
# COMPACT_ATOMS: atom_id res chain seq x y z
N PRO A 1 5.68 6.75 -5.71
CA PRO A 1 4.55 7.60 -5.24
C PRO A 1 3.26 7.42 -6.06
N ALA A 2 3.33 7.49 -7.41
CA ALA A 2 2.15 7.42 -8.28
C ALA A 2 1.28 6.17 -8.09
N VAL A 3 1.91 5.00 -7.87
CA VAL A 3 1.19 3.73 -7.62
C VAL A 3 0.33 3.79 -6.36
N LEU A 4 0.82 4.39 -5.27
CA LEU A 4 0.05 4.52 -4.03
C LEU A 4 -1.24 5.31 -4.27
N THR A 5 -1.15 6.44 -4.96
CA THR A 5 -2.32 7.28 -5.27
C THR A 5 -3.34 6.56 -6.15
N ARG A 6 -2.88 5.78 -7.15
CA ARG A 6 -3.75 4.95 -7.99
C ARG A 6 -4.53 3.90 -7.18
N LEU A 7 -3.94 3.42 -6.10
CA LEU A 7 -4.52 2.44 -5.19
C LEU A 7 -5.33 3.07 -4.04
N GLY A 8 -5.66 4.36 -4.12
CA GLY A 8 -6.46 5.04 -3.09
C GLY A 8 -5.67 5.43 -1.84
N MET A 9 -4.34 5.35 -1.88
CA MET A 9 -3.46 5.80 -0.80
C MET A 9 -2.95 7.21 -1.09
N THR A 10 -3.51 8.19 -0.38
CA THR A 10 -3.06 9.59 -0.45
C THR A 10 -1.90 9.77 0.52
N ILE A 11 -0.74 10.22 0.04
CA ILE A 11 0.44 10.46 0.89
C ILE A 11 0.22 11.73 1.69
N SER A 12 0.25 11.63 3.02
CA SER A 12 0.15 12.77 3.93
C SER A 12 1.53 13.25 4.40
N ASP A 13 2.49 12.35 4.57
CA ASP A 13 3.87 12.66 4.93
C ASP A 13 4.83 11.58 4.42
N SER A 14 6.10 11.91 4.23
CA SER A 14 7.13 10.95 3.87
C SER A 14 8.52 11.40 4.33
N SER A 15 9.26 10.48 4.95
CA SER A 15 10.63 10.73 5.43
C SER A 15 11.57 9.67 4.88
N ARG A 16 12.41 10.06 3.92
CA ARG A 16 13.43 9.18 3.32
C ARG A 16 14.47 8.70 4.35
N PRO A 17 15.03 9.55 5.23
CA PRO A 17 16.01 9.10 6.22
C PRO A 17 15.44 8.08 7.22
N GLN A 18 14.15 8.15 7.50
CA GLN A 18 13.47 7.24 8.43
C GLN A 18 12.83 6.03 7.73
N GLY A 19 12.81 6.01 6.39
CA GLY A 19 12.15 4.97 5.62
C GLY A 19 10.63 4.91 5.90
N THR A 20 9.96 6.04 6.08
CA THR A 20 8.53 6.07 6.43
C THR A 20 7.71 6.85 5.41
N ILE A 21 6.49 6.36 5.15
CA ILE A 21 5.47 7.05 4.37
C ILE A 21 4.15 6.95 5.13
N ALA A 22 3.57 8.08 5.50
CA ALA A 22 2.23 8.14 6.06
C ALA A 22 1.23 8.29 4.90
N VAL A 23 0.18 7.46 4.90
CA VAL A 23 -0.86 7.48 3.88
C VAL A 23 -2.24 7.43 4.50
N LYS A 24 -3.19 8.12 3.88
CA LYS A 24 -4.61 7.96 4.14
C LYS A 24 -5.21 7.11 3.03
N TYR A 25 -5.69 5.93 3.39
CA TYR A 25 -6.35 5.01 2.49
C TYR A 25 -7.84 5.31 2.41
N LYS A 26 -8.32 5.41 1.17
CA LYS A 26 -9.73 5.39 0.82
C LYS A 26 -9.90 4.41 -0.33
N GLU A 27 -10.72 3.40 -0.13
CA GLU A 27 -10.96 2.36 -1.11
C GLU A 27 -11.40 2.99 -2.46
N PRO A 28 -10.66 2.71 -3.55
CA PRO A 28 -11.07 3.06 -4.91
C PRO A 28 -12.36 2.36 -5.34
N SER A 29 -12.95 2.84 -6.44
CA SER A 29 -14.09 2.15 -7.07
C SER A 29 -13.74 0.75 -7.57
N SER A 30 -14.74 -0.13 -7.71
CA SER A 30 -14.57 -1.48 -8.29
C SER A 30 -13.89 -1.45 -9.67
N SER A 31 -14.20 -0.45 -10.49
CA SER A 31 -13.59 -0.27 -11.83
C SER A 31 -12.06 -0.14 -11.77
N THR A 32 -11.51 0.42 -10.69
CA THR A 32 -10.05 0.52 -10.49
C THR A 32 -9.46 -0.88 -10.33
N TRP A 33 -10.09 -1.72 -9.52
CA TRP A 33 -9.65 -3.09 -9.24
C TRP A 33 -9.78 -3.99 -10.48
N GLU A 34 -10.89 -3.87 -11.21
CA GLU A 34 -11.11 -4.53 -12.49
C GLU A 34 -10.04 -4.15 -13.52
N SER A 35 -9.67 -2.87 -13.61
CA SER A 35 -8.61 -2.41 -14.54
C SER A 35 -7.24 -3.00 -14.22
N LEU A 36 -6.99 -3.35 -12.95
CA LEU A 36 -5.77 -4.00 -12.49
C LEU A 36 -5.85 -5.53 -12.66
N GLY A 37 -7.05 -6.10 -12.78
CA GLY A 37 -7.30 -7.54 -12.82
C GLY A 37 -7.12 -8.21 -11.46
N VAL A 38 -7.36 -7.48 -10.37
CA VAL A 38 -7.23 -7.97 -9.00
C VAL A 38 -8.48 -7.63 -8.18
N SER A 39 -8.71 -8.37 -7.10
CA SER A 39 -9.75 -8.01 -6.13
C SER A 39 -9.25 -6.92 -5.18
N ALA A 40 -10.19 -6.11 -4.67
CA ALA A 40 -9.90 -5.15 -3.62
C ALA A 40 -9.29 -5.85 -2.39
N PRO A 41 -8.25 -5.26 -1.76
CA PRO A 41 -7.76 -5.75 -0.49
C PRO A 41 -8.78 -5.41 0.61
N ASP A 42 -9.00 -6.33 1.56
CA ASP A 42 -9.82 -6.07 2.77
C ASP A 42 -9.10 -5.09 3.71
N LEU A 43 -9.10 -3.81 3.35
CA LEU A 43 -8.49 -2.73 4.11
C LEU A 43 -9.57 -1.74 4.53
N ALA A 44 -9.60 -1.39 5.81
CA ALA A 44 -10.48 -0.34 6.30
C ALA A 44 -10.01 1.02 5.80
N ASN A 45 -10.94 1.92 5.49
CA ASN A 45 -10.60 3.32 5.22
C ASN A 45 -9.98 3.95 6.48
N GLY A 46 -8.87 4.67 6.32
CA GLY A 46 -8.17 5.26 7.46
C GLY A 46 -6.69 5.56 7.20
N ASP A 47 -6.00 5.92 8.27
CA ASP A 47 -4.58 6.24 8.24
C ASP A 47 -3.71 4.99 8.42
N TYR A 48 -2.65 4.91 7.63
CA TYR A 48 -1.68 3.84 7.63
C TYR A 48 -0.26 4.40 7.56
N LYS A 49 0.69 3.64 8.11
CA LYS A 49 2.11 3.92 7.96
C LYS A 49 2.78 2.80 7.18
N ILE A 50 3.50 3.16 6.14
CA ILE A 50 4.34 2.25 5.36
C ILE A 50 5.78 2.44 5.82
N GLN A 51 6.40 1.38 6.31
CA GLN A 51 7.83 1.33 6.55
C GLN A 51 8.51 0.71 5.33
N VAL A 52 9.54 1.40 4.85
CA VAL A 52 10.31 1.08 3.66
C VAL A 52 11.72 0.75 4.11
N GLY A 53 12.11 -0.52 4.00
CA GLY A 53 13.45 -0.97 4.32
C GLY A 53 14.26 -1.24 3.05
N ASP A 54 15.54 -0.89 3.10
CA ASP A 54 16.49 -1.28 2.08
C ASP A 54 17.03 -2.69 2.37
N LEU A 55 16.90 -3.58 1.40
CA LEU A 55 17.42 -4.95 1.40
C LEU A 55 18.41 -5.15 0.25
N ASP A 56 19.18 -4.10 -0.08
CA ASP A 56 20.18 -4.03 -1.16
C ASP A 56 19.54 -4.16 -2.54
N ASN A 57 19.34 -5.38 -3.04
CA ASN A 57 18.69 -5.61 -4.33
C ASN A 57 17.16 -5.58 -4.27
N ARG A 58 16.58 -5.38 -3.07
CA ARG A 58 15.14 -5.40 -2.81
C ARG A 58 14.76 -4.29 -1.85
N THR A 59 13.48 -3.94 -1.87
CA THR A 59 12.87 -3.05 -0.88
C THR A 59 11.83 -3.83 -0.10
N SER A 60 11.89 -3.77 1.23
CA SER A 60 10.82 -4.29 2.08
C SER A 60 9.76 -3.21 2.30
N LEU A 61 8.49 -3.61 2.28
CA LEU A 61 7.36 -2.75 2.59
C LEU A 61 6.58 -3.41 3.73
N GLN A 62 6.48 -2.71 4.86
CA GLN A 62 5.65 -3.13 5.99
C GLN A 62 4.53 -2.12 6.20
N PHE A 63 3.29 -2.61 6.24
CA PHE A 63 2.10 -1.81 6.45
C PHE A 63 1.65 -1.91 7.91
N LEU A 64 1.48 -0.75 8.52
CA LEU A 64 1.02 -0.60 9.90
C LEU A 64 -0.29 0.20 9.89
N ASP A 65 -1.26 -0.24 10.68
CA ASP A 65 -2.50 0.50 10.88
C ASP A 65 -2.30 1.77 11.72
N SER A 66 -3.38 2.51 11.97
CA SER A 66 -3.36 3.75 12.76
C SER A 66 -2.93 3.55 14.21
N LYS A 67 -2.95 2.31 14.73
CA LYS A 67 -2.45 1.94 16.06
C LYS A 67 -0.98 1.48 16.03
N GLY A 68 -0.35 1.48 14.86
CA GLY A 68 1.00 0.96 14.65
C GLY A 68 1.09 -0.56 14.61
N GLN A 69 -0.04 -1.27 14.47
CA GLN A 69 -0.07 -2.72 14.40
C GLN A 69 0.15 -3.20 12.97
N PRO A 70 0.97 -4.24 12.73
CA PRO A 70 1.09 -4.85 11.42
C PRO A 70 -0.25 -5.38 10.92
N LEU A 71 -0.46 -5.29 9.60
CA LEU A 71 -1.60 -5.94 8.97
C LEU A 71 -1.58 -7.46 9.19
N THR A 72 -2.76 -8.07 9.16
CA THR A 72 -2.89 -9.53 9.14
C THR A 72 -2.24 -10.10 7.88
N GLN A 73 -1.80 -11.36 7.95
CA GLN A 73 -1.17 -12.04 6.80
C GLN A 73 -2.08 -12.02 5.56
N ALA A 74 -3.37 -12.31 5.71
CA ALA A 74 -4.31 -12.30 4.58
C ALA A 74 -4.40 -10.92 3.89
N ARG A 75 -4.37 -9.84 4.66
CA ARG A 75 -4.37 -8.47 4.12
C ARG A 75 -3.05 -8.13 3.45
N ASN A 76 -1.94 -8.58 4.01
CA ASN A 76 -0.63 -8.42 3.40
C ASN A 76 -0.54 -9.17 2.05
N ASP A 77 -1.01 -10.42 2.01
CA ASP A 77 -1.01 -11.24 0.77
C ASP A 77 -1.90 -10.62 -0.31
N ALA A 78 -3.03 -10.01 0.08
CA ALA A 78 -3.87 -9.25 -0.83
C ALA A 78 -3.15 -8.00 -1.38
N LEU A 79 -2.46 -7.26 -0.52
CA LEU A 79 -1.65 -6.10 -0.93
C LEU A 79 -0.52 -6.50 -1.88
N VAL A 80 0.16 -7.63 -1.65
CA VAL A 80 1.20 -8.13 -2.56
C VAL A 80 0.64 -8.28 -3.98
N LYS A 81 -0.54 -8.91 -4.14
CA LYS A 81 -1.19 -9.07 -5.45
C LYS A 81 -1.54 -7.73 -6.09
N VAL A 82 -2.09 -6.81 -5.30
CA VAL A 82 -2.45 -5.45 -5.73
C VAL A 82 -1.21 -4.68 -6.21
N PHE A 83 -0.13 -4.66 -5.44
CA PHE A 83 1.08 -3.95 -5.81
C PHE A 83 1.78 -4.59 -7.01
N GLN A 84 1.83 -5.93 -7.10
CA GLN A 84 2.34 -6.62 -8.27
C GLN A 84 1.59 -6.22 -9.54
N ALA A 85 0.25 -6.22 -9.50
CA ALA A 85 -0.57 -5.80 -10.64
C ALA A 85 -0.38 -4.31 -10.98
N ALA A 86 -0.24 -3.46 -9.96
CA ALA A 86 -0.09 -2.03 -10.16
C ALA A 86 1.32 -1.63 -10.66
N PHE A 87 2.37 -2.38 -10.32
CA PHE A 87 3.71 -2.16 -10.85
C PHE A 87 3.92 -2.79 -12.23
N ALA A 88 3.19 -3.86 -12.55
CA ALA A 88 3.26 -4.50 -13.87
C ALA A 88 2.58 -3.68 -14.99
N ARG A 89 1.77 -2.68 -14.63
CA ARG A 89 1.06 -1.82 -15.57
C ARG A 89 1.60 -0.39 -15.45
N PRO A 90 2.11 0.21 -16.54
CA PRO A 90 2.57 1.61 -16.52
C PRO A 90 1.43 2.59 -16.21
#